data_AF-A0A0A0HJE5-F1
#
_entry.id   AF-A0A0A0HJE5-F1
#
_cell.length_a   1.000
_cell.length_b   1.000
_cell.length_c   1.000
_cell.angle_alpha   90.00
_cell.angle_beta   90.00
_cell.angle_gamma   90.00
#
_symmetry.space_group_name_H-M   'P 1'
#
loop_
_entity.id
_entity.type
_entity.pdbx_description
1 polymer ?
#
loop_
_entity_poly.entity_id
_entity_poly.type
_entity_poly.pdbx_seq_one_letter_code
_entity_poly.pdbx_strand_id
1 'polypeptide(L)' 'MVLSETDLLRAINGTSDLAAASLATRIVLNRLRVQARTEPAKLSVLVADLRAFIAKNPAASAELATL' A
#
# COMPACT_ATOMS: atom_id res chain seq x y z
N MET A 1 -11.51 -9.27 -4.12
CA MET A 1 -11.92 -8.33 -3.05
C MET A 1 -11.44 -6.94 -3.48
N VAL A 2 -12.34 -5.97 -3.63
CA VAL A 2 -11.95 -4.61 -4.05
C VAL A 2 -11.54 -3.85 -2.79
N LEU A 3 -10.26 -3.47 -2.69
CA LEU A 3 -9.76 -2.65 -1.59
C LEU A 3 -10.36 -1.24 -1.71
N SER A 4 -10.91 -0.73 -0.60
CA SER A 4 -11.43 0.63 -0.54
C SER A 4 -10.29 1.62 -0.37
N GLU A 5 -10.51 2.88 -0.70
CA GLU A 5 -9.52 3.95 -0.50
C GLU A 5 -9.05 4.03 0.96
N THR A 6 -9.97 3.81 1.91
CA THR A 6 -9.68 3.73 3.35
C THR A 6 -8.71 2.59 3.70
N ASP A 7 -8.78 1.45 3.01
CA ASP A 7 -7.89 0.31 3.26
C ASP A 7 -6.47 0.60 2.76
N LEU A 8 -6.36 1.26 1.60
CA LEU A 8 -5.09 1.71 1.05
C LEU A 8 -4.43 2.78 1.94
N LEU A 9 -5.24 3.72 2.43
CA LEU A 9 -4.82 4.73 3.41
C LEU A 9 -4.31 4.09 4.71
N ARG A 10 -5.03 3.07 5.21
CA ARG A 10 -4.60 2.31 6.40
C ARG A 10 -3.29 1.57 6.14
N ALA A 11 -3.12 0.96 4.97
CA ALA A 11 -1.89 0.25 4.62
C ALA A 11 -0.68 1.21 4.54
N ILE A 12 -0.87 2.41 3.98
CA ILE A 12 0.17 3.44 3.83
C ILE A 12 0.50 4.15 5.14
N ASN A 13 -0.49 4.43 5.99
CA ASN A 13 -0.25 5.08 7.29
C ASN A 13 0.08 4.10 8.42
N GLY A 14 -0.27 2.83 8.25
CA GLY A 14 -0.09 1.79 9.24
C GLY A 14 1.34 1.30 9.37
N THR A 15 1.56 0.49 10.41
CA THR A 15 2.82 -0.21 10.69
C THR A 15 2.65 -1.73 10.65
N SER A 16 1.56 -2.23 10.07
CA SER A 16 1.30 -3.68 9.96
C SER A 16 2.50 -4.37 9.34
N ASP A 17 2.88 -5.51 9.95
CA ASP A 17 4.00 -6.31 9.51
C ASP A 17 3.72 -6.89 8.12
N LEU A 18 4.70 -6.77 7.21
CA LEU A 18 4.58 -7.19 5.82
C LEU A 18 5.28 -8.52 5.54
N ALA A 19 5.65 -9.30 6.55
CA ALA A 19 6.41 -10.54 6.39
C ALA A 19 5.66 -11.57 5.54
N ALA A 20 4.32 -11.58 5.61
CA ALA A 20 3.47 -12.45 4.80
C ALA A 20 3.25 -11.94 3.36
N ALA A 21 3.61 -10.70 3.05
CA ALA A 21 3.45 -10.11 1.73
C ALA A 21 4.65 -10.42 0.82
N SER A 22 4.41 -10.47 -0.49
CA SER A 22 5.48 -10.61 -1.49
C SER A 22 6.53 -9.52 -1.37
N LEU A 23 7.76 -9.84 -1.76
CA LEU A 23 8.89 -8.89 -1.73
C LEU A 23 8.55 -7.59 -2.49
N ALA A 24 7.85 -7.69 -3.62
CA ALA A 24 7.42 -6.54 -4.40
C ALA A 24 6.46 -5.64 -3.60
N THR A 25 5.42 -6.22 -2.98
CA THR A 25 4.48 -5.48 -2.11
C THR A 25 5.20 -4.86 -0.92
N ARG A 26 6.14 -5.58 -0.29
CA ARG A 26 6.96 -5.08 0.82
C ARG A 26 7.76 -3.84 0.42
N ILE A 27 8.46 -3.90 -0.70
CA ILE A 27 9.29 -2.79 -1.20
C ILE A 27 8.41 -1.58 -1.50
N VAL A 28 7.32 -1.77 -2.24
CA VAL A 28 6.41 -0.67 -2.63
C VAL A 28 5.76 -0.07 -1.40
N LEU A 29 5.14 -0.88 -0.53
CA LEU A 29 4.43 -0.34 0.62
C LEU A 29 5.36 0.34 1.62
N ASN A 30 6.57 -0.19 1.86
CA ASN A 30 7.56 0.50 2.68
C ASN A 30 7.99 1.84 2.08
N ARG A 31 8.21 1.90 0.76
CA ARG A 31 8.52 3.16 0.07
C ARG A 31 7.39 4.17 0.25
N LEU A 32 6.14 3.76 0.04
CA LEU A 32 4.97 4.61 0.19
C LEU A 32 4.77 5.07 1.64
N ARG A 33 4.99 4.18 2.62
CA ARG A 33 4.97 4.51 4.06
C ARG A 33 5.99 5.59 4.42
N VAL A 34 7.22 5.46 3.92
CA VAL A 34 8.27 6.47 4.13
C VAL A 34 7.89 7.78 3.47
N GLN A 35 7.42 7.75 2.22
CA GLN A 35 6.99 8.96 1.49
C GLN A 35 5.81 9.65 2.15
N ALA A 36 4.85 8.90 2.69
CA ALA A 36 3.71 9.47 3.42
C ALA A 36 4.15 10.17 4.71
N ARG A 37 5.21 9.68 5.38
CA ARG A 37 5.80 10.31 6.57
C ARG A 37 6.58 11.58 6.24
N THR A 38 7.30 11.60 5.13
CA THR A 38 8.11 12.75 4.71
C THR A 38 7.28 13.82 4.00
N GLU A 39 6.26 13.41 3.26
CA GLU A 39 5.44 14.28 2.40
C GLU A 39 3.94 13.95 2.55
N PRO A 40 3.34 14.22 3.73
CA PRO A 40 1.94 13.89 3.99
C PRO A 40 0.96 14.62 3.07
N ALA A 41 1.36 15.74 2.45
CA ALA A 41 0.53 16.45 1.47
C ALA A 41 0.33 15.66 0.15
N LYS A 42 1.17 14.65 -0.14
CA LYS A 42 1.08 13.83 -1.37
C LYS A 42 0.35 12.51 -1.17
N LEU A 43 -0.32 12.32 -0.05
CA LEU A 43 -0.93 11.05 0.33
C LEU A 43 -1.93 10.52 -0.71
N SER A 44 -2.74 11.41 -1.29
CA SER A 44 -3.67 11.05 -2.38
C SER A 44 -2.96 10.51 -3.62
N VAL A 45 -1.77 11.03 -3.95
CA VAL A 45 -0.94 10.55 -5.07
C VAL A 45 -0.37 9.17 -4.74
N LEU A 46 0.12 8.98 -3.51
CA LEU A 46 0.65 7.69 -3.05
C LEU A 46 -0.41 6.57 -3.04
N VAL A 47 -1.66 6.92 -2.72
CA VAL A 47 -2.81 5.99 -2.82
C VAL A 47 -3.08 5.61 -4.27
N ALA A 48 -3.03 6.57 -5.20
CA ALA A 48 -3.17 6.29 -6.63
C ALA A 48 -2.05 5.37 -7.15
N ASP A 49 -0.81 5.59 -6.71
CA ASP A 49 0.33 4.73 -7.05
C ASP A 49 0.16 3.30 -6.52
N LEU A 50 -0.30 3.15 -5.27
CA LEU A 50 -0.60 1.83 -4.69
C LEU A 50 -1.69 1.12 -5.48
N ARG A 51 -2.75 1.85 -5.88
CA ARG A 51 -3.84 1.31 -6.70
C ARG A 51 -3.35 0.87 -8.08
N ALA A 52 -2.49 1.65 -8.71
CA ALA A 52 -1.86 1.29 -9.99
C ALA A 52 -0.95 0.06 -9.85
N PHE A 53 -0.23 -0.08 -8.74
CA PHE A 53 0.58 -1.26 -8.45
C PHE A 53 -0.28 -2.52 -8.29
N ILE A 54 -1.39 -2.43 -7.54
CA ILE A 54 -2.34 -3.53 -7.36
C ILE A 54 -2.97 -3.94 -8.69
N ALA A 55 -3.32 -2.97 -9.55
CA ALA A 55 -3.88 -3.25 -10.87
C ALA A 55 -2.91 -4.06 -11.75
N LYS A 56 -1.59 -3.85 -11.60
CA LYS A 56 -0.55 -4.63 -12.28
C LYS A 56 -0.22 -5.94 -11.58
N ASN A 57 -0.48 -6.04 -10.28
CA ASN A 57 -0.13 -7.17 -9.43
C ASN A 57 -1.36 -7.60 -8.63
N PRO A 58 -2.27 -8.41 -9.21
CA PRO A 58 -3.52 -8.78 -8.57
C PRO A 58 -3.31 -9.52 -7.23
N ALA A 59 -2.19 -10.23 -7.06
CA ALA A 59 -1.82 -10.87 -5.80
C ALA A 59 -1.63 -9.85 -4.65
N ALA A 60 -1.14 -8.64 -4.94
CA ALA A 60 -0.95 -7.60 -3.94
C ALA A 60 -2.29 -7.15 -3.32
N SER A 61 -3.40 -7.25 -4.05
CA SER A 61 -4.72 -6.96 -3.50
C SER A 61 -5.11 -7.93 -2.38
N ALA A 62 -4.78 -9.22 -2.53
CA ALA A 62 -5.07 -10.22 -1.52
C ALA A 62 -4.16 -10.06 -0.30
N GLU A 63 -2.88 -9.77 -0.52
CA GLU A 63 -1.91 -9.50 0.54
C GLU A 63 -2.31 -8.28 1.38
N LEU A 64 -2.68 -7.18 0.72
CA LEU A 64 -3.08 -5.95 1.41
C LEU A 64 -4.42 -6.08 2.16
N ALA A 65 -5.31 -6.98 1.73
CA ALA A 65 -6.56 -7.24 2.44
C ALA A 65 -6.35 -7.96 3.79
N THR A 66 -5.16 -8.53 4.02
CA THR A 66 -4.80 -9.25 5.26
C THR A 66 -4.00 -8.41 6.27
N LEU A 67 -3.72 -7.14 5.96
CA LEU A 67 -2.94 -6.19 6.79
C LEU A 67 -3.78 -5.31 7.72
#